data_AF-A0A7C2JEC3-F1
#
_entry.id   AF-A0A7C2JEC3-F1
#
_cell.length_a   1.000
_cell.length_b   1.000
_cell.length_c   1.000
_cell.angle_alpha   90.00
_cell.angle_beta   90.00
_cell.angle_gamma   90.00
#
_symmetry.space_group_name_H-M   'P 1'
#
loop_
_entity.id
_entity.type
_entity.pdbx_description
1 polymer ?
#
loop_
_entity_poly.entity_id
_entity_poly.type
_entity_poly.pdbx_seq_one_letter_code
_entity_poly.pdbx_strand_id
1 'polypeptide(L)'
;MRQNHYEVLGLPMNATPEQIRKRYRELVRRYHPDVNPAPDAKDQFLRIQEAYQVLSDPERRRHYDALLRLQSRSPSPDATRSPTGAARPSRPARSPDVSQEVRRALYEAERAFLQGRLRDALSWARQATRLQPRHPQGYIIMGDVYRLQGHIDAALSAYTYALQLDPNNTDLQRKFERLASTAHAGTTPATSTRRVNLPVLHLPAEWKLYAAQSLGWGTVLFLVALSATMPGEPATLLRWLPMIGVWSWNLVLYMGLAGFLTGFLLSVSRWVAPLEDALPWRRYGARLSLGGLIVLMATLCFPLTALLYTLYGLLQGGLNSSISRTFITTGMLTLLFALVYPYGMLATLLFGGNILFIAHLMGWYLGDSFQHGR
;
A
#
# COMPACT_ATOMS: atom_id res chain seq x y z
N MET A 1 -26.39 16.89 15.47
CA MET A 1 -25.53 16.75 14.28
C MET A 1 -24.16 16.24 14.74
N ARG A 2 -23.58 15.26 14.07
CA ARG A 2 -22.25 14.72 14.41
C ARG A 2 -21.21 15.72 13.89
N GLN A 3 -20.25 16.13 14.72
CA GLN A 3 -19.24 17.12 14.34
C GLN A 3 -18.36 16.60 13.19
N ASN A 4 -18.02 17.47 12.25
CA ASN A 4 -17.13 17.14 11.13
C ASN A 4 -15.66 17.09 11.59
N HIS A 5 -14.79 16.36 10.89
CA HIS A 5 -13.37 16.24 11.28
C HIS A 5 -12.63 17.60 11.30
N TYR A 6 -13.06 18.54 10.45
CA TYR A 6 -12.56 19.92 10.46
C TYR A 6 -12.97 20.67 11.72
N GLU A 7 -14.21 20.49 12.17
CA GLU A 7 -14.74 21.09 13.40
C GLU A 7 -14.06 20.50 14.65
N VAL A 8 -13.79 19.18 14.64
CA VAL A 8 -13.06 18.50 15.71
C VAL A 8 -11.64 19.06 15.88
N LEU A 9 -10.96 19.42 14.78
CA LEU A 9 -9.65 20.07 14.83
C LEU A 9 -9.73 21.60 14.97
N GLY A 10 -10.92 22.20 14.95
CA GLY A 10 -11.12 23.65 14.99
C GLY A 10 -10.54 24.37 13.77
N LEU A 11 -10.58 23.75 12.60
CA LEU A 11 -10.02 24.25 11.34
C LEU A 11 -11.09 24.45 10.28
N PRO A 12 -10.92 25.42 9.35
CA PRO A 12 -11.78 25.53 8.19
C PRO A 12 -11.46 24.43 7.15
N MET A 13 -12.42 24.11 6.27
CA MET A 13 -12.24 23.05 5.25
C MET A 13 -11.10 23.34 4.25
N ASN A 14 -10.71 24.60 4.09
CA ASN A 14 -9.59 25.03 3.24
C ASN A 14 -8.23 24.99 3.97
N ALA A 15 -8.14 24.43 5.18
CA ALA A 15 -6.90 24.40 5.95
C ALA A 15 -5.77 23.67 5.22
N THR A 16 -4.55 24.20 5.31
CA THR A 16 -3.37 23.58 4.70
C THR A 16 -2.90 22.36 5.51
N PRO A 17 -2.15 21.42 4.90
CA PRO A 17 -1.60 20.27 5.63
C PRO A 17 -0.75 20.66 6.85
N GLU A 18 -0.05 21.79 6.77
CA GLU A 18 0.76 22.33 7.86
C GLU A 18 -0.10 22.80 9.03
N GLN A 19 -1.22 23.48 8.75
CA GLN A 19 -2.18 23.93 9.76
C GLN A 19 -2.83 22.75 10.48
N ILE A 20 -3.19 21.69 9.74
CA ILE A 20 -3.74 20.44 10.29
C ILE A 20 -2.73 19.78 11.24
N ARG A 21 -1.46 19.65 10.83
CA ARG A 21 -0.38 19.09 11.67
C ARG A 21 -0.10 19.95 12.90
N LYS A 22 -0.13 21.27 12.78
CA LYS A 22 0.08 22.20 13.89
C LYS A 22 -1.04 22.06 14.93
N ARG A 23 -2.30 22.13 14.50
CA ARG A 23 -3.45 22.01 15.42
C ARG A 23 -3.55 20.66 16.09
N TYR A 24 -3.27 19.57 15.38
CA TYR A 24 -3.23 18.24 15.98
C TYR A 24 -2.24 18.18 17.15
N ARG A 25 -1.01 18.70 16.98
CA ARG A 25 0.00 18.72 18.05
C ARG A 25 -0.44 19.53 19.26
N GLU A 26 -1.11 20.67 19.06
CA GLU A 26 -1.67 21.49 20.14
C GLU A 26 -2.76 20.73 20.91
N LEU A 27 -3.67 20.07 20.19
CA LEU A 27 -4.79 19.34 20.78
C LEU A 27 -4.35 18.08 21.52
N VAL A 28 -3.39 17.32 20.97
CA VAL A 28 -2.81 16.13 21.63
C VAL A 28 -2.18 16.51 22.97
N ARG A 29 -1.43 17.61 23.04
CA ARG A 29 -0.84 18.07 24.31
C ARG A 29 -1.87 18.46 25.36
N ARG A 30 -3.04 18.93 24.93
CA ARG A 30 -4.12 19.38 25.82
C ARG A 30 -5.05 18.25 26.28
N TYR A 31 -5.24 17.23 25.46
CA TYR A 31 -6.19 16.14 25.69
C TYR A 31 -5.51 14.77 25.88
N HIS A 32 -4.18 14.71 26.02
CA HIS A 32 -3.49 13.47 26.34
C HIS A 32 -4.01 12.91 27.68
N PRO A 33 -4.32 11.61 27.77
CA PRO A 33 -4.86 11.01 29.00
C PRO A 33 -3.96 11.19 30.23
N ASP A 34 -2.64 11.30 30.01
CA ASP A 34 -1.67 11.52 31.10
C ASP A 34 -1.64 12.97 31.61
N VAL A 35 -2.15 13.93 30.83
CA VAL A 35 -2.10 15.38 31.15
C VAL A 35 -3.48 15.91 31.56
N ASN A 36 -4.55 15.29 31.05
CA ASN A 36 -5.93 15.65 31.35
C ASN A 36 -6.71 14.45 31.90
N PRO A 37 -6.94 14.37 33.23
CA PRO A 37 -7.66 13.27 33.86
C PRO A 37 -9.19 13.39 33.79
N ALA A 38 -9.74 14.35 33.01
CA ALA A 38 -11.18 14.50 32.88
C ALA A 38 -11.82 13.26 32.21
N PRO A 39 -13.03 12.85 32.63
CA PRO A 39 -13.67 11.64 32.13
C PRO A 39 -14.00 11.70 30.63
N ASP A 40 -14.12 12.89 30.05
CA ASP A 40 -14.36 13.14 28.62
C ASP A 40 -13.07 13.31 27.79
N ALA A 41 -11.90 13.45 28.43
CA ALA A 41 -10.63 13.69 27.75
C ALA A 41 -10.25 12.54 26.81
N LYS A 42 -10.54 11.29 27.21
CA LYS A 42 -10.30 10.10 26.40
C LYS A 42 -11.13 10.10 25.12
N ASP A 43 -12.41 10.46 25.21
CA ASP A 43 -13.31 10.50 24.05
C ASP A 43 -12.93 11.63 23.09
N GLN A 44 -12.53 12.79 23.62
CA GLN A 44 -12.03 13.90 22.82
C GLN A 44 -10.72 13.54 22.12
N PHE A 45 -9.80 12.89 22.83
CA PHE A 45 -8.54 12.42 22.28
C PHE A 45 -8.74 11.45 21.10
N LEU A 46 -9.64 10.47 21.27
CA LEU A 46 -9.99 9.53 20.20
C LEU A 46 -10.56 10.25 18.97
N ARG A 47 -11.47 11.21 19.17
CA ARG A 47 -12.04 12.02 18.07
C ARG A 47 -10.99 12.85 17.34
N ILE A 48 -10.06 13.46 18.08
CA ILE A 48 -8.94 14.23 17.52
C ILE A 48 -8.04 13.32 16.68
N GLN A 49 -7.75 12.11 17.16
CA GLN A 49 -6.95 11.12 16.46
C GLN A 49 -7.62 10.65 15.16
N GLU A 50 -8.92 10.32 15.21
CA GLU A 50 -9.71 9.95 14.03
C GLU A 50 -9.74 11.09 13.00
N ALA A 51 -9.98 12.33 13.44
CA ALA A 51 -10.01 13.49 12.56
C ALA A 51 -8.65 13.72 11.87
N TYR A 52 -7.55 13.58 12.61
CA TYR A 52 -6.22 13.69 12.04
C TYR A 52 -5.92 12.58 11.04
N GLN A 53 -6.26 11.33 11.32
CA GLN A 53 -6.02 10.19 10.41
C GLN A 53 -6.73 10.33 9.06
N VAL A 54 -7.89 11.01 9.03
CA VAL A 54 -8.64 11.27 7.80
C VAL A 54 -8.08 12.51 7.07
N LEU A 55 -7.75 13.57 7.79
CA LEU A 55 -7.34 14.85 7.21
C LEU A 55 -5.85 14.96 6.88
N SER A 56 -4.98 14.14 7.50
CA SER A 56 -3.53 14.18 7.28
C SER A 56 -3.09 13.55 5.96
N ASP A 57 -3.88 12.60 5.45
CA ASP A 57 -3.61 11.89 4.21
C ASP A 57 -4.35 12.57 3.03
N PRO A 58 -3.65 12.93 1.94
CA PRO A 58 -4.26 13.64 0.82
C PRO A 58 -5.41 12.89 0.15
N GLU A 59 -5.34 11.57 0.04
CA GLU A 59 -6.39 10.77 -0.61
C GLU A 59 -7.60 10.60 0.30
N ARG A 60 -7.39 10.31 1.58
CA ARG A 60 -8.48 10.19 2.57
C ARG A 60 -9.22 11.51 2.74
N ARG A 61 -8.49 12.63 2.77
CA ARG A 61 -9.08 13.97 2.82
C ARG A 61 -9.95 14.24 1.59
N ARG A 62 -9.47 13.91 0.38
CA ARG A 62 -10.26 14.06 -0.86
C ARG A 62 -11.56 13.26 -0.82
N HIS A 63 -11.51 12.01 -0.37
CA HIS A 63 -12.70 11.16 -0.23
C HIS A 63 -13.68 11.72 0.81
N TYR A 64 -13.16 12.18 1.95
CA TYR A 64 -13.97 12.80 3.01
C TYR A 64 -14.63 14.10 2.54
N ASP A 65 -13.89 14.98 1.86
CA ASP A 65 -14.40 16.22 1.28
C ASP A 65 -15.48 15.95 0.23
N ALA A 66 -15.33 14.89 -0.57
CA ALA A 66 -16.34 14.46 -1.53
C ALA A 66 -17.63 13.99 -0.83
N LEU A 67 -17.52 13.20 0.24
CA LEU A 67 -18.67 12.78 1.05
C LEU A 67 -19.40 13.96 1.68
N LEU A 68 -18.67 14.96 2.16
CA LEU A 68 -19.24 16.14 2.82
C LEU A 68 -20.00 17.04 1.82
N ARG A 69 -19.48 17.15 0.58
CA ARG A 69 -20.18 17.82 -0.54
C ARG A 69 -21.45 17.09 -0.97
N LEU A 70 -21.49 15.77 -0.85
CA LEU A 70 -22.70 14.99 -1.15
C LEU A 70 -23.76 15.15 -0.07
N GLN A 71 -23.36 15.18 1.21
CA GLN A 71 -24.28 15.37 2.34
C GLN A 71 -24.94 16.76 2.37
N SER A 72 -24.16 17.80 2.05
CA SER A 72 -24.64 19.19 1.93
C SER A 72 -25.56 19.43 0.73
N ARG A 73 -25.69 18.45 -0.18
CA ARG A 73 -26.53 18.52 -1.40
C ARG A 73 -27.85 17.76 -1.29
N SER A 74 -28.30 17.44 -0.08
CA SER A 74 -29.65 16.88 0.14
C SER A 74 -30.71 17.89 -0.34
N PRO A 75 -31.64 17.52 -1.24
CA PRO A 75 -32.66 18.43 -1.72
C PRO A 75 -33.66 18.73 -0.60
N SER A 76 -33.84 20.01 -0.28
CA SER A 76 -34.95 20.46 0.57
C SER A 76 -36.30 20.06 -0.06
N PRO A 77 -37.32 19.65 0.73
CA PRO A 77 -38.64 19.29 0.20
C PRO A 77 -39.47 20.47 -0.32
N ASP A 78 -39.03 21.72 -0.12
CA ASP A 78 -39.81 22.90 -0.48
C ASP A 78 -39.44 23.43 -1.87
N ALA A 79 -40.04 22.83 -2.89
CA ALA A 79 -40.20 23.47 -4.18
C ALA A 79 -41.53 23.04 -4.84
N THR A 80 -42.63 23.13 -4.11
CA THR A 80 -43.96 23.16 -4.72
C THR A 80 -44.25 24.59 -5.17
N ARG A 81 -43.96 24.90 -6.44
CA ARG A 81 -44.66 25.89 -7.29
C ARG A 81 -43.97 25.97 -8.66
N SER A 82 -44.56 25.28 -9.64
CA SER A 82 -44.63 25.77 -11.03
C SER A 82 -45.82 26.74 -11.12
N PRO A 83 -45.89 27.71 -12.05
CA PRO A 83 -45.59 27.60 -13.50
C PRO A 83 -44.74 28.82 -13.99
N THR A 84 -44.23 28.98 -15.23
CA THR A 84 -44.80 28.81 -16.58
C THR A 84 -43.66 28.92 -17.60
N GLY A 85 -43.76 28.16 -18.70
CA GLY A 85 -43.28 28.46 -20.06
C GLY A 85 -41.95 29.18 -20.29
N ALA A 86 -40.92 28.42 -20.67
CA ALA A 86 -39.96 28.81 -21.71
C ALA A 86 -39.18 27.56 -22.16
N ALA A 87 -39.19 27.28 -23.46
CA ALA A 87 -38.46 26.19 -24.09
C ALA A 87 -36.96 26.29 -23.78
N ARG A 88 -36.39 25.22 -23.20
CA ARG A 88 -34.95 25.05 -22.98
C ARG A 88 -34.48 23.94 -23.92
N PRO A 89 -33.33 24.09 -24.61
CA PRO A 89 -32.86 23.11 -25.58
C PRO A 89 -32.56 21.77 -24.91
N SER A 90 -32.78 20.71 -25.67
CA SER A 90 -32.60 19.30 -25.34
C SER A 90 -31.29 19.05 -24.57
N ARG A 91 -31.45 18.78 -23.27
CA ARG A 91 -30.40 18.29 -22.39
C ARG A 91 -30.06 16.85 -22.81
N PRO A 92 -28.77 16.49 -23.00
CA PRO A 92 -28.41 15.12 -23.35
C PRO A 92 -28.82 14.15 -22.23
N ALA A 93 -29.12 12.91 -22.63
CA ALA A 93 -29.75 11.85 -21.87
C ALA A 93 -29.37 11.80 -20.38
N ARG A 94 -30.41 11.67 -19.53
CA ARG A 94 -30.34 11.34 -18.09
C ARG A 94 -29.21 10.35 -17.83
N SER A 95 -28.26 10.72 -16.97
CA SER A 95 -27.46 9.75 -16.23
C SER A 95 -28.41 8.71 -15.64
N PRO A 96 -28.15 7.40 -15.77
CA PRO A 96 -29.05 6.39 -15.23
C PRO A 96 -29.31 6.68 -13.75
N ASP A 97 -30.56 6.57 -13.33
CA ASP A 97 -30.91 6.66 -11.91
C ASP A 97 -30.07 5.60 -11.17
N VAL A 98 -29.17 6.03 -10.28
CA VAL A 98 -28.29 5.12 -9.51
C VAL A 98 -29.14 4.06 -8.79
N SER A 99 -30.37 4.39 -8.41
CA SER A 99 -31.33 3.45 -7.82
C SER A 99 -31.81 2.39 -8.82
N GLN A 100 -31.88 2.69 -10.13
CA GLN A 100 -32.13 1.71 -11.19
C GLN A 100 -30.91 0.82 -11.43
N GLU A 101 -29.70 1.38 -11.42
CA GLU A 101 -28.47 0.59 -11.59
C GLU A 101 -28.24 -0.38 -10.44
N VAL A 102 -28.45 0.06 -9.19
CA VAL A 102 -28.38 -0.80 -8.01
C VAL A 102 -29.41 -1.93 -8.11
N ARG A 103 -30.65 -1.63 -8.48
CA ARG A 103 -31.68 -2.65 -8.70
C ARG A 103 -31.28 -3.67 -9.76
N ARG A 104 -30.71 -3.22 -10.88
CA ARG A 104 -30.19 -4.12 -11.93
C ARG A 104 -29.06 -5.00 -11.41
N ALA A 105 -28.07 -4.42 -10.73
CA ALA A 105 -26.94 -5.17 -10.18
C ALA A 105 -27.39 -6.20 -9.14
N LEU A 106 -28.35 -5.86 -8.27
CA LEU A 106 -28.91 -6.81 -7.30
C LEU A 106 -29.70 -7.93 -7.99
N TYR A 107 -30.51 -7.60 -9.00
CA TYR A 107 -31.26 -8.58 -9.79
C TYR A 107 -30.33 -9.56 -10.50
N GLU A 108 -29.24 -9.06 -11.11
CA GLU A 108 -28.24 -9.90 -11.76
C GLU A 108 -27.46 -10.76 -10.78
N ALA A 109 -27.14 -10.22 -9.60
CA ALA A 109 -26.49 -10.97 -8.53
C ALA A 109 -27.37 -12.15 -8.06
N GLU A 110 -28.66 -11.89 -7.83
CA GLU A 110 -29.62 -12.91 -7.40
C GLU A 110 -29.85 -13.97 -8.49
N ARG A 111 -30.02 -13.55 -9.76
CA ARG A 111 -30.15 -14.47 -10.88
C ARG A 111 -28.92 -15.36 -11.05
N ALA A 112 -27.71 -14.80 -10.93
CA ALA A 112 -26.47 -15.55 -11.01
C ALA A 112 -26.34 -16.54 -9.84
N PHE A 113 -26.77 -16.15 -8.64
CA PHE A 113 -26.79 -17.00 -7.46
C PHE A 113 -27.72 -18.22 -7.66
N LEU A 114 -28.94 -17.99 -8.16
CA LEU A 114 -29.91 -19.05 -8.45
C LEU A 114 -29.41 -20.03 -9.53
N GLN A 115 -28.55 -19.57 -10.44
CA GLN A 115 -27.92 -20.41 -11.46
C GLN A 115 -26.67 -21.15 -10.96
N GLY A 116 -26.31 -21.02 -9.68
CA GLY A 116 -25.09 -21.62 -9.11
C GLY A 116 -23.80 -20.92 -9.54
N ARG A 117 -23.87 -19.80 -10.27
CA ARG A 117 -22.70 -19.02 -10.72
C ARG A 117 -22.23 -18.10 -9.59
N LEU A 118 -21.63 -18.71 -8.57
CA LEU A 118 -21.25 -18.03 -7.32
C LEU A 118 -20.26 -16.87 -7.53
N ARG A 119 -19.32 -16.99 -8.49
CA ARG A 119 -18.35 -15.93 -8.79
C ARG A 119 -19.03 -14.68 -9.38
N ASP A 120 -19.95 -14.88 -10.31
CA ASP A 120 -20.68 -13.80 -10.97
C ASP A 120 -21.67 -13.13 -10.00
N ALA A 121 -22.34 -13.93 -9.17
CA ALA A 121 -23.21 -13.41 -8.11
C ALA A 121 -22.45 -12.46 -7.17
N LEU A 122 -21.23 -12.84 -6.80
CA LEU A 122 -20.38 -12.07 -5.90
C LEU A 122 -19.81 -10.79 -6.54
N SER A 123 -19.51 -10.80 -7.85
CA SER A 123 -19.09 -9.59 -8.56
C SER A 123 -20.23 -8.58 -8.66
N TRP A 124 -21.44 -9.02 -9.01
CA TRP A 124 -22.61 -8.15 -9.10
C TRP A 124 -23.04 -7.61 -7.74
N ALA A 125 -22.98 -8.44 -6.68
CA ALA A 125 -23.25 -7.99 -5.32
C ALA A 125 -22.24 -6.93 -4.86
N ARG A 126 -20.94 -7.11 -5.15
CA ARG A 126 -19.91 -6.09 -4.89
C ARG A 126 -20.18 -4.79 -5.66
N GLN A 127 -20.57 -4.89 -6.93
CA GLN A 127 -20.95 -3.72 -7.71
C GLN A 127 -22.13 -2.96 -7.09
N ALA A 128 -23.17 -3.67 -6.64
CA ALA A 128 -24.29 -3.06 -5.93
C ALA A 128 -23.83 -2.33 -4.65
N THR A 129 -22.94 -2.93 -3.84
CA THR A 129 -22.40 -2.27 -2.63
C THR A 129 -21.50 -1.06 -2.93
N ARG A 130 -20.84 -1.02 -4.09
CA ARG A 130 -20.06 0.16 -4.52
C ARG A 130 -20.96 1.32 -4.93
N LEU A 131 -22.06 1.01 -5.62
CA LEU A 131 -23.05 2.00 -6.04
C LEU A 131 -23.84 2.55 -4.84
N GLN A 132 -24.26 1.68 -3.93
CA GLN A 132 -24.99 2.07 -2.72
C GLN A 132 -24.51 1.29 -1.48
N PRO A 133 -23.50 1.81 -0.74
CA PRO A 133 -22.91 1.12 0.41
C PRO A 133 -23.87 0.85 1.58
N ARG A 134 -24.99 1.58 1.65
CA ARG A 134 -26.01 1.46 2.70
C ARG A 134 -27.14 0.49 2.35
N HIS A 135 -27.07 -0.21 1.22
CA HIS A 135 -28.11 -1.15 0.81
C HIS A 135 -27.84 -2.55 1.41
N PRO A 136 -28.74 -3.13 2.23
CA PRO A 136 -28.49 -4.39 2.93
C PRO A 136 -28.37 -5.60 1.99
N GLN A 137 -29.18 -5.65 0.92
CA GLN A 137 -29.30 -6.82 0.04
C GLN A 137 -27.97 -7.28 -0.59
N GLY A 138 -27.05 -6.36 -0.92
CA GLY A 138 -25.75 -6.73 -1.49
C GLY A 138 -24.92 -7.58 -0.52
N TYR A 139 -24.95 -7.23 0.76
CA TYR A 139 -24.26 -7.98 1.81
C TYR A 139 -24.96 -9.31 2.12
N ILE A 140 -26.29 -9.38 2.01
CA ILE A 140 -27.06 -10.63 2.17
C ILE A 140 -26.65 -11.64 1.09
N ILE A 141 -26.61 -11.22 -0.18
CA ILE A 141 -26.21 -12.09 -1.30
C ILE A 141 -24.75 -12.55 -1.13
N MET A 142 -23.85 -11.66 -0.71
CA MET A 142 -22.46 -12.05 -0.41
C MET A 142 -22.38 -13.08 0.71
N GLY A 143 -23.15 -12.91 1.80
CA GLY A 143 -23.23 -13.88 2.89
C GLY A 143 -23.75 -15.24 2.44
N ASP A 144 -24.80 -15.26 1.62
CA ASP A 144 -25.36 -16.49 1.04
C ASP A 144 -24.35 -17.20 0.13
N VAL A 145 -23.58 -16.46 -0.67
CA VAL A 145 -22.49 -17.00 -1.51
C VAL A 145 -21.38 -17.60 -0.66
N TYR A 146 -20.87 -16.87 0.34
CA TYR A 146 -19.78 -17.37 1.19
C TYR A 146 -20.18 -18.61 1.99
N ARG A 147 -21.45 -18.67 2.44
CA ARG A 147 -22.00 -19.84 3.12
C ARG A 147 -21.96 -21.07 2.21
N LEU A 148 -22.35 -20.94 0.94
CA LEU A 148 -22.28 -22.05 -0.03
C LEU A 148 -20.85 -22.47 -0.37
N GLN A 149 -19.89 -21.55 -0.28
CA GLN A 149 -18.47 -21.84 -0.49
C GLN A 149 -17.78 -22.48 0.73
N GLY A 150 -18.48 -22.60 1.87
CA GLY A 150 -17.91 -23.11 3.13
C GLY A 150 -17.07 -22.07 3.90
N HIS A 151 -17.05 -20.81 3.47
CA HIS A 151 -16.37 -19.72 4.17
C HIS A 151 -17.26 -19.13 5.28
N ILE A 152 -17.41 -19.87 6.37
CA ILE A 152 -18.35 -19.56 7.46
C ILE A 152 -18.08 -18.18 8.09
N ASP A 153 -16.82 -17.83 8.36
CA ASP A 153 -16.48 -16.53 8.97
C ASP A 153 -16.79 -15.34 8.06
N ALA A 154 -16.55 -15.49 6.75
CA ALA A 154 -16.87 -14.48 5.75
C ALA A 154 -18.40 -14.32 5.58
N ALA A 155 -19.15 -15.41 5.70
CA ALA A 155 -20.60 -15.39 5.67
C ALA A 155 -21.18 -14.70 6.92
N LEU A 156 -20.69 -15.04 8.12
CA LEU A 156 -21.11 -14.41 9.37
C LEU A 156 -20.82 -12.90 9.40
N SER A 157 -19.65 -12.47 8.92
CA SER A 157 -19.32 -11.04 8.82
C SER A 157 -20.22 -10.31 7.84
N ALA A 158 -20.49 -10.87 6.65
CA ALA A 158 -21.39 -10.28 5.67
C ALA A 158 -22.84 -10.16 6.19
N TYR A 159 -23.36 -11.19 6.88
CA TYR A 159 -24.68 -11.12 7.52
C TYR A 159 -24.71 -10.12 8.68
N THR A 160 -23.62 -9.98 9.44
CA THR A 160 -23.52 -8.97 10.51
C THR A 160 -23.65 -7.56 9.95
N TYR A 161 -22.96 -7.24 8.86
CA TYR A 161 -23.09 -5.94 8.20
C TYR A 161 -24.51 -5.72 7.65
N ALA A 162 -25.13 -6.74 7.07
CA ALA A 162 -26.51 -6.65 6.59
C ALA A 162 -27.51 -6.38 7.74
N LEU A 163 -27.37 -7.05 8.89
CA LEU A 163 -28.21 -6.84 10.08
C LEU A 163 -28.00 -5.45 10.70
N GLN A 164 -26.81 -4.87 10.63
CA GLN A 164 -26.58 -3.48 11.07
C GLN A 164 -27.34 -2.46 10.21
N LEU A 165 -27.52 -2.76 8.92
CA LEU A 165 -28.25 -1.89 7.99
C LEU A 165 -29.77 -2.10 8.05
N ASP A 166 -30.21 -3.33 8.32
CA ASP A 166 -31.62 -3.69 8.50
C ASP A 166 -31.83 -4.60 9.74
N PRO A 167 -31.91 -4.01 10.94
CA PRO A 167 -32.01 -4.76 12.19
C PRO A 167 -33.34 -5.50 12.37
N ASN A 168 -34.38 -5.10 11.63
CA ASN A 168 -35.73 -5.68 11.78
C ASN A 168 -35.96 -6.91 10.89
N ASN A 169 -34.92 -7.36 10.19
CA ASN A 169 -35.01 -8.47 9.26
C ASN A 169 -34.93 -9.83 9.97
N THR A 170 -36.09 -10.34 10.37
CA THR A 170 -36.21 -11.63 11.08
C THR A 170 -35.70 -12.83 10.26
N ASP A 171 -35.82 -12.79 8.93
CA ASP A 171 -35.32 -13.84 8.04
C ASP A 171 -33.80 -13.92 8.02
N LEU A 172 -33.14 -12.76 7.93
CA LEU A 172 -31.70 -12.65 7.99
C LEU A 172 -31.16 -13.05 9.38
N GLN A 173 -31.86 -12.65 10.44
CA GLN A 173 -31.51 -13.04 11.81
C GLN A 173 -31.54 -14.57 11.97
N ARG A 174 -32.59 -15.25 11.47
CA ARG A 174 -32.65 -16.72 11.46
C ARG A 174 -31.54 -17.36 10.63
N LYS A 175 -31.20 -16.80 9.47
CA LYS A 175 -30.06 -17.28 8.65
C LYS A 175 -28.75 -17.19 9.43
N PHE A 176 -28.51 -16.07 10.12
CA PHE A 176 -27.34 -15.85 10.94
C PHE A 176 -27.28 -16.83 12.13
N GLU A 177 -28.36 -16.97 12.90
CA GLU A 177 -28.43 -17.85 14.07
C GLU A 177 -28.20 -19.33 13.70
N ARG A 178 -28.80 -19.80 12.59
CA ARG A 178 -28.56 -21.16 12.08
C ARG A 178 -27.10 -21.36 11.71
N LEU A 179 -26.48 -20.39 11.05
CA LEU A 179 -25.08 -20.51 10.65
C LEU A 179 -24.16 -20.46 11.88
N ALA A 180 -24.41 -19.55 12.81
CA ALA A 180 -23.64 -19.42 14.06
C ALA A 180 -23.75 -20.68 14.93
N SER A 181 -24.95 -21.25 15.06
CA SER A 181 -25.16 -22.50 15.81
C SER A 181 -24.47 -23.70 15.15
N THR A 182 -24.47 -23.81 13.81
CA THR A 182 -23.68 -24.87 13.13
C THR A 182 -22.17 -24.70 13.33
N ALA A 183 -21.68 -23.46 13.37
CA ALA A 183 -20.27 -23.19 13.67
C ALA A 183 -19.90 -23.59 15.12
N HIS A 184 -20.84 -23.44 16.07
CA HIS A 184 -20.66 -23.82 17.47
C HIS A 184 -20.95 -25.31 17.75
N ALA A 185 -21.75 -25.99 16.91
CA ALA A 185 -22.05 -27.41 17.05
C ALA A 185 -20.90 -28.32 16.56
N GLY A 186 -20.07 -27.83 15.64
CA GLY A 186 -18.79 -28.44 15.28
C GLY A 186 -17.74 -28.39 16.40
N THR A 187 -18.04 -27.67 17.49
CA THR A 187 -17.27 -27.57 18.74
C THR A 187 -18.03 -28.23 19.89
N THR A 188 -18.32 -29.53 19.77
CA THR A 188 -18.55 -30.37 20.96
C THR A 188 -17.21 -30.58 21.70
N PRO A 189 -17.21 -30.67 23.05
CA PRO A 189 -16.01 -30.73 23.86
C PRO A 189 -15.35 -32.11 23.71
N ALA A 190 -14.60 -32.29 22.63
CA ALA A 190 -13.76 -33.46 22.47
C ALA A 190 -12.73 -33.46 23.61
N THR A 191 -12.71 -34.59 24.32
CA THR A 191 -11.59 -35.10 25.12
C THR A 191 -10.28 -34.48 24.66
N SER A 192 -9.51 -33.98 25.63
CA SER A 192 -8.11 -33.55 25.57
C SER A 192 -7.21 -34.38 24.62
N THR A 193 -7.41 -34.31 23.31
CA THR A 193 -6.30 -34.27 22.39
C THR A 193 -5.80 -32.85 22.52
N ARG A 194 -4.64 -32.72 23.17
CA ARG A 194 -3.84 -31.51 23.15
C ARG A 194 -3.55 -31.17 21.69
N ARG A 195 -4.52 -30.57 20.98
CA ARG A 195 -4.23 -29.71 19.85
C ARG A 195 -3.30 -28.70 20.45
N VAL A 196 -2.03 -28.79 20.10
CA VAL A 196 -1.11 -27.70 20.32
C VAL A 196 -1.69 -26.57 19.48
N ASN A 197 -2.61 -25.80 20.07
CA ASN A 197 -2.92 -24.46 19.62
C ASN A 197 -1.60 -23.72 19.79
N LEU A 198 -0.75 -23.81 18.77
CA LEU A 198 0.36 -22.88 18.63
C LEU A 198 -0.31 -21.51 18.71
N PRO A 199 0.12 -20.61 19.60
CA PRO A 199 -0.36 -19.26 19.58
C PRO A 199 0.00 -18.69 18.20
N VAL A 200 -0.96 -18.66 17.27
CA VAL A 200 -0.80 -17.98 16.00
C VAL A 200 -0.83 -16.51 16.36
N LEU A 201 0.36 -15.96 16.56
CA LEU A 201 0.55 -14.56 16.84
C LEU A 201 -0.04 -13.79 15.65
N HIS A 202 -1.22 -13.20 15.83
CA HIS A 202 -1.80 -12.28 14.86
C HIS A 202 -0.95 -11.01 14.85
N LEU A 203 0.19 -11.07 14.16
CA LEU A 203 1.09 -9.95 13.97
C LEU A 203 0.32 -8.84 13.24
N PRO A 204 0.32 -7.62 13.79
CA PRO A 204 -0.25 -6.47 13.10
C PRO A 204 0.37 -6.34 11.70
N ALA A 205 -0.36 -5.79 10.73
CA ALA A 205 0.08 -5.77 9.33
C ALA A 205 1.46 -5.13 9.14
N GLU A 206 1.80 -4.14 9.96
CA GLU A 206 3.12 -3.51 10.00
C GLU A 206 4.26 -4.46 10.40
N TRP A 207 4.02 -5.39 11.33
CA TRP A 207 5.01 -6.37 11.77
C TRP A 207 5.32 -7.40 10.69
N LYS A 208 4.35 -7.72 9.83
CA LYS A 208 4.59 -8.59 8.67
C LYS A 208 5.57 -7.95 7.69
N LEU A 209 5.47 -6.63 7.49
CA LEU A 209 6.39 -5.88 6.64
C LEU A 209 7.78 -5.82 7.27
N TYR A 210 7.89 -5.55 8.58
CA TYR A 210 9.18 -5.57 9.27
C TYR A 210 9.84 -6.95 9.23
N ALA A 211 9.08 -8.03 9.47
CA ALA A 211 9.61 -9.39 9.39
C ALA A 211 10.13 -9.72 7.98
N ALA A 212 9.38 -9.34 6.94
CA ALA A 212 9.81 -9.52 5.56
C ALA A 212 11.07 -8.70 5.23
N GLN A 213 11.17 -7.46 5.74
CA GLN A 213 12.35 -6.61 5.58
C GLN A 213 13.57 -7.19 6.30
N SER A 214 13.42 -7.67 7.54
CA SER A 214 14.50 -8.30 8.29
C SER A 214 15.03 -9.54 7.57
N LEU A 215 14.13 -10.37 7.02
CA LEU A 215 14.52 -11.53 6.22
C LEU A 215 15.27 -11.11 4.95
N GLY A 216 14.79 -10.07 4.28
CA GLY A 216 15.41 -9.51 3.09
C GLY A 216 16.83 -9.00 3.34
N TRP A 217 17.00 -8.11 4.33
CA TRP A 217 18.32 -7.61 4.71
C TRP A 217 19.24 -8.71 5.25
N GLY A 218 18.70 -9.68 5.98
CA GLY A 218 19.43 -10.87 6.41
C GLY A 218 19.96 -11.68 5.23
N THR A 219 19.19 -11.80 4.15
CA THR A 219 19.62 -12.48 2.92
C THR A 219 20.72 -11.69 2.20
N VAL A 220 20.64 -10.35 2.16
CA VAL A 220 21.71 -9.51 1.61
C VAL A 220 23.02 -9.71 2.37
N LEU A 221 22.98 -9.68 3.71
CA LEU A 221 24.15 -9.93 4.56
C LEU A 221 24.68 -11.35 4.41
N PHE A 222 23.79 -12.33 4.28
CA PHE A 222 24.18 -13.71 4.01
C PHE A 222 24.92 -13.86 2.68
N LEU A 223 24.48 -13.17 1.61
CA LEU A 223 25.20 -13.15 0.33
C LEU A 223 26.58 -12.50 0.44
N VAL A 224 26.72 -11.44 1.24
CA VAL A 224 28.04 -10.85 1.56
C VAL A 224 28.92 -11.88 2.29
N ALA A 225 28.39 -12.57 3.30
CA ALA A 225 29.14 -13.60 4.02
C ALA A 225 29.53 -14.81 3.13
N LEU A 226 28.66 -15.17 2.18
CA LEU A 226 28.97 -16.19 1.17
C LEU A 226 30.14 -15.78 0.28
N SER A 227 30.33 -14.49 0.01
CA SER A 227 31.50 -14.05 -0.77
C SER A 227 32.83 -14.25 -0.05
N ALA A 228 32.85 -14.36 1.28
CA ALA A 228 34.04 -14.73 2.04
C ALA A 228 34.22 -16.25 2.17
N THR A 229 33.12 -16.96 2.43
CA THR A 229 33.17 -18.39 2.78
C THR A 229 33.19 -19.29 1.56
N MET A 230 32.55 -18.86 0.48
CA MET A 230 32.46 -19.57 -0.80
C MET A 230 32.81 -18.62 -1.95
N PRO A 231 34.02 -18.02 -1.95
CA PRO A 231 34.40 -17.02 -2.94
C PRO A 231 34.41 -17.60 -4.37
N GLY A 232 34.58 -18.90 -4.53
CA GLY A 232 34.67 -19.57 -5.83
C GLY A 232 36.00 -19.29 -6.54
N GLU A 233 36.28 -20.04 -7.60
CA GLU A 233 37.48 -19.85 -8.42
C GLU A 233 37.32 -18.66 -9.37
N PRO A 234 38.39 -17.88 -9.62
CA PRO A 234 38.36 -16.81 -10.61
C PRO A 234 37.93 -17.32 -11.98
N ALA A 235 36.93 -16.66 -12.57
CA ALA A 235 36.34 -17.07 -13.82
C ALA A 235 37.36 -16.97 -14.95
N THR A 236 37.69 -18.11 -15.57
CA THR A 236 38.66 -18.16 -16.69
C THR A 236 38.27 -17.24 -17.83
N LEU A 237 36.96 -17.09 -18.09
CA LEU A 237 36.41 -16.22 -19.12
C LEU A 237 36.57 -14.73 -18.79
N LEU A 238 36.75 -14.32 -17.53
CA LEU A 238 36.94 -12.91 -17.18
C LEU A 238 38.41 -12.48 -17.23
N ARG A 239 39.36 -13.43 -17.32
CA ARG A 239 40.81 -13.16 -17.26
C ARG A 239 41.33 -12.22 -18.36
N TRP A 240 40.65 -12.10 -19.49
CA TRP A 240 41.05 -11.17 -20.56
C TRP A 240 40.80 -9.71 -20.20
N LEU A 241 39.97 -9.42 -19.18
CA LEU A 241 39.83 -8.07 -18.64
C LEU A 241 40.75 -7.91 -17.42
N PRO A 242 41.81 -7.09 -17.50
CA PRO A 242 42.75 -6.92 -16.39
C PRO A 242 42.10 -6.35 -15.12
N MET A 243 40.97 -5.66 -15.26
CA MET A 243 40.26 -5.00 -14.16
C MET A 243 39.32 -5.92 -13.36
N ILE A 244 38.77 -6.98 -13.99
CA ILE A 244 37.81 -7.90 -13.35
C ILE A 244 38.21 -9.38 -13.49
N GLY A 245 39.39 -9.67 -14.03
CA GLY A 245 39.86 -11.03 -14.26
C GLY A 245 40.14 -11.87 -13.02
N VAL A 246 40.15 -11.23 -11.84
CA VAL A 246 40.25 -11.88 -10.53
C VAL A 246 38.88 -12.23 -9.91
N TRP A 247 37.79 -11.89 -10.58
CA TRP A 247 36.44 -12.17 -10.10
C TRP A 247 36.02 -13.60 -10.42
N SER A 248 35.37 -14.22 -9.45
CA SER A 248 34.64 -15.46 -9.64
C SER A 248 33.23 -15.21 -10.14
N TRP A 249 32.62 -16.21 -10.77
CA TRP A 249 31.19 -16.17 -11.09
C TRP A 249 30.32 -16.11 -9.83
N ASN A 250 30.77 -16.70 -8.72
CA ASN A 250 30.10 -16.63 -7.43
C ASN A 250 29.97 -15.18 -6.96
N LEU A 251 31.07 -14.42 -6.99
CA LEU A 251 31.05 -13.01 -6.60
C LEU A 251 30.05 -12.21 -7.45
N VAL A 252 30.13 -12.35 -8.78
CA VAL A 252 29.23 -11.65 -9.71
C VAL A 252 27.76 -12.00 -9.42
N LEU A 253 27.46 -13.28 -9.16
CA LEU A 253 26.12 -13.73 -8.79
C LEU A 253 25.65 -13.15 -7.46
N TYR A 254 26.49 -13.21 -6.42
CA TYR A 254 26.14 -12.69 -5.09
C TYR A 254 25.89 -11.19 -5.13
N MET A 255 26.72 -10.44 -5.87
CA MET A 255 26.54 -9.00 -6.07
C MET A 255 25.27 -8.71 -6.87
N GLY A 256 25.00 -9.44 -7.96
CA GLY A 256 23.77 -9.30 -8.72
C GLY A 256 22.52 -9.54 -7.87
N LEU A 257 22.48 -10.63 -7.11
CA LEU A 257 21.36 -10.96 -6.23
C LEU A 257 21.21 -9.96 -5.09
N ALA A 258 22.30 -9.56 -4.45
CA ALA A 258 22.28 -8.62 -3.34
C ALA A 258 21.85 -7.23 -3.80
N GLY A 259 22.34 -6.76 -4.94
CA GLY A 259 21.93 -5.50 -5.56
C GLY A 259 20.43 -5.51 -5.87
N PHE A 260 19.95 -6.54 -6.58
CA PHE A 260 18.54 -6.71 -6.90
C PHE A 260 17.64 -6.72 -5.65
N LEU A 261 18.00 -7.52 -4.65
CA LEU A 261 17.21 -7.63 -3.43
C LEU A 261 17.18 -6.31 -2.66
N THR A 262 18.32 -5.60 -2.59
CA THR A 262 18.40 -4.28 -1.94
C THR A 262 17.48 -3.27 -2.62
N GLY A 263 17.50 -3.18 -3.95
CA GLY A 263 16.63 -2.28 -4.70
C GLY A 263 15.14 -2.62 -4.54
N PHE A 264 14.82 -3.91 -4.57
CA PHE A 264 13.45 -4.38 -4.34
C PHE A 264 12.95 -4.03 -2.93
N LEU A 265 13.77 -4.27 -1.91
CA LEU A 265 13.43 -3.98 -0.51
C LEU A 265 13.22 -2.50 -0.27
N LEU A 266 14.08 -1.65 -0.83
CA LEU A 266 13.97 -0.19 -0.72
C LEU A 266 12.73 0.37 -1.41
N SER A 267 12.35 -0.20 -2.54
CA SER A 267 11.10 0.13 -3.21
C SER A 267 9.92 -0.29 -2.34
N VAL A 268 9.77 -1.58 -2.02
CA VAL A 268 8.60 -2.13 -1.29
C VAL A 268 8.43 -1.50 0.10
N SER A 269 9.52 -1.10 0.75
CA SER A 269 9.47 -0.40 2.03
C SER A 269 9.01 1.06 1.95
N ARG A 270 8.83 1.60 0.74
CA ARG A 270 8.59 3.03 0.45
C ARG A 270 9.69 3.94 0.96
N TRP A 271 10.92 3.43 1.04
CA TRP A 271 12.10 4.23 1.38
C TRP A 271 12.62 5.01 0.17
N VAL A 272 12.14 4.70 -1.02
CA VAL A 272 12.54 5.37 -2.25
C VAL A 272 11.27 5.68 -3.03
N ALA A 273 11.24 6.85 -3.69
CA ALA A 273 10.16 7.24 -4.60
C ALA A 273 10.10 6.29 -5.82
N PRO A 274 9.01 6.31 -6.62
CA PRO A 274 8.98 5.57 -7.88
C PRO A 274 10.19 5.91 -8.76
N LEU A 275 10.72 4.91 -9.46
CA LEU A 275 11.94 5.02 -10.26
C LEU A 275 11.82 6.11 -11.34
N GLU A 276 10.64 6.24 -11.95
CA GLU A 276 10.36 7.25 -12.98
C GLU A 276 10.37 8.68 -12.43
N ASP A 277 9.95 8.86 -11.17
CA ASP A 277 9.98 10.15 -10.48
C ASP A 277 11.39 10.50 -10.01
N ALA A 278 12.15 9.49 -9.55
CA ALA A 278 13.50 9.69 -9.04
C ALA A 278 14.52 9.88 -10.18
N LEU A 279 14.42 9.08 -11.24
CA LEU A 279 15.33 9.08 -12.39
C LEU A 279 14.51 9.18 -13.67
N PRO A 280 14.03 10.39 -14.05
CA PRO A 280 13.26 10.55 -15.27
C PRO A 280 14.13 10.14 -16.47
N TRP A 281 13.81 9.02 -17.10
CA TRP A 281 14.56 8.47 -18.25
C TRP A 281 13.89 8.76 -19.60
N ARG A 282 12.64 9.27 -19.61
CA ARG A 282 11.93 9.64 -20.84
C ARG A 282 12.66 10.79 -21.55
N ARG A 283 12.89 10.61 -22.86
CA ARG A 283 13.46 11.64 -23.73
C ARG A 283 12.49 12.81 -23.89
N TYR A 284 12.90 14.00 -23.48
CA TYR A 284 12.31 15.25 -23.98
C TYR A 284 13.06 15.64 -25.26
N GLY A 285 12.62 15.13 -26.41
CA GLY A 285 13.25 15.40 -27.71
C GLY A 285 14.62 14.71 -27.90
N ALA A 286 15.61 15.44 -28.41
CA ALA A 286 16.94 14.90 -28.77
C ALA A 286 17.98 14.93 -27.62
N ARG A 287 17.63 15.40 -26.42
CA ARG A 287 18.56 15.51 -25.28
C ARG A 287 18.33 14.35 -24.30
N LEU A 288 19.41 13.71 -23.85
CA LEU A 288 19.35 12.76 -22.73
C LEU A 288 18.93 13.52 -21.47
N SER A 289 17.99 12.95 -20.71
CA SER A 289 17.64 13.46 -19.39
C SER A 289 18.81 13.27 -18.42
N LEU A 290 18.87 14.12 -17.38
CA LEU A 290 19.88 14.01 -16.33
C LEU A 290 19.82 12.65 -15.61
N GLY A 291 18.62 12.11 -15.39
CA GLY A 291 18.45 10.75 -14.84
C GLY A 291 19.03 9.66 -15.76
N GLY A 292 18.79 9.75 -17.07
CA GLY A 292 19.37 8.82 -18.04
C GLY A 292 20.90 8.90 -18.11
N LEU A 293 21.45 10.11 -18.00
CA LEU A 293 22.90 10.32 -17.96
C LEU A 293 23.54 9.76 -16.68
N ILE A 294 22.89 9.93 -15.53
CA ILE A 294 23.33 9.32 -14.26
C ILE A 294 23.35 7.80 -14.38
N VAL A 295 22.28 7.18 -14.90
CA VAL A 295 22.21 5.71 -15.04
C VAL A 295 23.30 5.20 -15.99
N LEU A 296 23.48 5.86 -17.13
CA LEU A 296 24.52 5.50 -18.11
C LEU A 296 25.92 5.61 -17.49
N MET A 297 26.20 6.72 -16.81
CA MET A 297 27.51 6.97 -16.23
C MET A 297 27.79 6.05 -15.04
N ALA A 298 26.79 5.77 -14.19
CA ALA A 298 26.92 4.86 -13.05
C ALA A 298 27.14 3.40 -13.49
N THR A 299 26.59 3.02 -14.65
CA THR A 299 26.83 1.70 -15.25
C THR A 299 28.27 1.53 -15.70
N LEU A 300 28.92 2.61 -16.14
CA LEU A 300 30.32 2.60 -16.59
C LEU A 300 31.31 2.79 -15.44
N CYS A 301 31.04 3.78 -14.57
CA CYS A 301 31.88 4.14 -13.44
C CYS A 301 31.02 4.67 -12.29
N PHE A 302 30.53 3.73 -11.47
CA PHE A 302 29.77 4.01 -10.27
C PHE A 302 30.46 4.99 -9.30
N PRO A 303 31.73 4.78 -8.87
CA PRO A 303 32.34 5.65 -7.86
C PRO A 303 32.50 7.10 -8.33
N LEU A 304 32.87 7.31 -9.60
CA LEU A 304 32.95 8.65 -10.19
C LEU A 304 31.56 9.30 -10.27
N THR A 305 30.55 8.52 -10.63
CA THR A 305 29.16 9.02 -10.69
C THR A 305 28.63 9.40 -9.32
N ALA A 306 28.88 8.59 -8.30
CA ALA A 306 28.51 8.88 -6.92
C ALA A 306 29.19 10.17 -6.41
N LEU A 307 30.48 10.34 -6.71
CA LEU A 307 31.24 11.53 -6.37
C LEU A 307 30.67 12.79 -7.05
N LEU A 308 30.48 12.73 -8.36
CA LEU A 308 29.95 13.85 -9.14
C LEU A 308 28.52 14.20 -8.73
N TYR A 309 27.69 13.21 -8.45
CA TYR A 309 26.33 13.42 -7.94
C TYR A 309 26.33 14.13 -6.58
N THR A 310 27.21 13.68 -5.68
CA THR A 310 27.35 14.29 -4.35
C THR A 310 27.86 15.73 -4.45
N LEU A 311 28.89 15.97 -5.28
CA LEU A 311 29.42 17.31 -5.52
C LEU A 311 28.36 18.24 -6.14
N TYR A 312 27.62 17.75 -7.13
CA TYR A 312 26.53 18.49 -7.76
C TYR A 312 25.46 18.90 -6.74
N GLY A 313 25.04 18.01 -5.84
CA GLY A 313 24.06 18.34 -4.82
C GLY A 313 24.58 19.31 -3.74
N LEU A 314 25.86 19.25 -3.40
CA LEU A 314 26.49 20.24 -2.52
C LEU A 314 26.51 21.64 -3.15
N LEU A 315 26.74 21.73 -4.47
CA LEU A 315 26.74 22.99 -5.21
C LEU A 315 25.33 23.57 -5.40
N GLN A 316 24.32 22.72 -5.61
CA GLN A 316 22.94 23.12 -5.90
C GLN A 316 22.07 23.29 -4.64
N GLY A 317 22.60 23.01 -3.44
CA GLY A 317 21.90 23.19 -2.17
C GLY A 317 20.86 22.11 -1.86
N GLY A 318 20.96 20.93 -2.48
CA GLY A 318 20.03 19.83 -2.23
C GLY A 318 20.34 18.55 -3.00
N LEU A 319 20.08 17.41 -2.38
CA LEU A 319 20.18 16.09 -2.98
C LEU A 319 18.80 15.43 -3.03
N ASN A 320 18.52 14.68 -4.09
CA ASN A 320 17.32 13.85 -4.13
C ASN A 320 17.49 12.70 -3.14
N SER A 321 16.64 12.66 -2.11
CA SER A 321 16.74 11.66 -1.04
C SER A 321 16.70 10.21 -1.54
N SER A 322 15.92 9.94 -2.59
CA SER A 322 15.81 8.62 -3.23
C SER A 322 17.14 8.20 -3.86
N ILE A 323 17.68 9.06 -4.73
CA ILE A 323 18.92 8.81 -5.45
C ILE A 323 20.09 8.68 -4.46
N SER A 324 20.18 9.57 -3.46
CA SER A 324 21.21 9.48 -2.43
C SER A 324 21.17 8.18 -1.66
N ARG A 325 19.98 7.68 -1.26
CA ARG A 325 19.83 6.39 -0.57
C ARG A 325 20.31 5.24 -1.46
N THR A 326 19.98 5.25 -2.75
CA THR A 326 20.46 4.25 -3.71
C THR A 326 21.99 4.28 -3.84
N PHE A 327 22.62 5.45 -3.98
CA PHE A 327 24.08 5.55 -4.04
C PHE A 327 24.76 5.14 -2.74
N ILE A 328 24.23 5.56 -1.59
CA ILE A 328 24.79 5.21 -0.28
C ILE A 328 24.71 3.70 -0.04
N THR A 329 23.54 3.10 -0.27
CA THR A 329 23.36 1.64 -0.06
C THR A 329 24.18 0.81 -1.03
N THR A 330 24.24 1.20 -2.30
CA THR A 330 25.09 0.54 -3.31
C THR A 330 26.57 0.68 -2.97
N GLY A 331 27.01 1.88 -2.56
CA GLY A 331 28.39 2.13 -2.15
C GLY A 331 28.78 1.36 -0.89
N MET A 332 27.93 1.32 0.13
CA MET A 332 28.14 0.52 1.34
C MET A 332 28.22 -0.97 1.03
N LEU A 333 27.33 -1.47 0.18
CA LEU A 333 27.35 -2.88 -0.22
C LEU A 333 28.60 -3.22 -1.04
N THR A 334 29.02 -2.32 -1.93
CA THR A 334 30.29 -2.45 -2.68
C THR A 334 31.49 -2.52 -1.74
N LEU A 335 31.54 -1.64 -0.74
CA LEU A 335 32.59 -1.63 0.27
C LEU A 335 32.61 -2.94 1.07
N LEU A 336 31.44 -3.43 1.50
CA LEU A 336 31.32 -4.69 2.22
C LEU A 336 31.83 -5.88 1.40
N PHE A 337 31.39 -6.02 0.14
CA PHE A 337 31.92 -7.06 -0.74
C PHE A 337 33.43 -6.91 -0.98
N ALA A 338 33.93 -5.69 -1.15
CA ALA A 338 35.35 -5.45 -1.35
C ALA A 338 36.21 -5.84 -0.13
N LEU A 339 35.72 -5.58 1.08
CA LEU A 339 36.41 -5.94 2.32
C LEU A 339 36.40 -7.44 2.61
N VAL A 340 35.35 -8.13 2.18
CA VAL A 340 35.10 -9.54 2.52
C VAL A 340 35.63 -10.49 1.44
N TYR A 341 35.69 -10.05 0.17
CA TYR A 341 36.14 -10.89 -0.94
C TYR A 341 37.68 -11.00 -1.03
N PRO A 342 38.25 -12.21 -1.08
CA PRO A 342 39.68 -12.42 -0.91
C PRO A 342 40.56 -12.08 -2.12
N TYR A 343 40.03 -12.13 -3.36
CA TYR A 343 40.87 -12.15 -4.57
C TYR A 343 41.09 -10.80 -5.26
N GLY A 344 40.53 -9.69 -4.75
CA GLY A 344 40.66 -8.42 -5.48
C GLY A 344 39.88 -7.25 -4.90
N MET A 345 40.19 -6.83 -3.67
CA MET A 345 39.54 -5.71 -2.98
C MET A 345 39.44 -4.45 -3.86
N LEU A 346 40.56 -4.01 -4.48
CA LEU A 346 40.59 -2.81 -5.31
C LEU A 346 39.66 -2.93 -6.54
N ALA A 347 39.70 -4.06 -7.23
CA ALA A 347 38.85 -4.34 -8.37
C ALA A 347 37.37 -4.31 -7.98
N THR A 348 37.02 -4.96 -6.86
CA THR A 348 35.65 -4.96 -6.31
C THR A 348 35.22 -3.56 -5.89
N LEU A 349 36.10 -2.75 -5.32
CA LEU A 349 35.79 -1.38 -4.91
C LEU A 349 35.52 -0.46 -6.11
N LEU A 350 36.31 -0.59 -7.17
CA LEU A 350 36.21 0.25 -8.36
C LEU A 350 35.07 -0.14 -9.30
N PHE A 351 34.86 -1.44 -9.51
CA PHE A 351 33.94 -1.95 -10.53
C PHE A 351 32.71 -2.66 -9.94
N GLY A 352 32.76 -3.07 -8.68
CA GLY A 352 31.68 -3.80 -8.04
C GLY A 352 30.37 -3.00 -7.98
N GLY A 353 30.50 -1.69 -7.76
CA GLY A 353 29.36 -0.77 -7.77
C GLY A 353 28.59 -0.77 -9.09
N ASN A 354 29.26 -1.02 -10.23
CA ASN A 354 28.60 -1.02 -11.54
C ASN A 354 27.56 -2.15 -11.63
N ILE A 355 27.95 -3.37 -11.24
CA ILE A 355 27.04 -4.54 -11.24
C ILE A 355 25.94 -4.37 -10.22
N LEU A 356 26.32 -3.97 -9.00
CA LEU A 356 25.37 -3.78 -7.90
C LEU A 356 24.31 -2.75 -8.27
N PHE A 357 24.72 -1.62 -8.87
CA PHE A 357 23.81 -0.55 -9.24
C PHE A 357 22.80 -0.99 -10.32
N ILE A 358 23.25 -1.68 -11.38
CA ILE A 358 22.35 -2.18 -12.44
C ILE A 358 21.31 -3.12 -11.82
N ALA A 359 21.77 -4.10 -11.03
CA ALA A 359 20.86 -5.05 -10.40
C ALA A 359 19.90 -4.35 -9.43
N HIS A 360 20.40 -3.36 -8.68
CA HIS A 360 19.59 -2.52 -7.79
C HIS A 360 18.47 -1.80 -8.53
N LEU A 361 18.76 -1.19 -9.69
CA LEU A 361 17.73 -0.55 -10.51
C LEU A 361 16.68 -1.55 -11.00
N MET A 362 17.09 -2.76 -11.38
CA MET A 362 16.14 -3.82 -11.78
C MET A 362 15.24 -4.24 -10.63
N GLY A 363 15.80 -4.40 -9.42
CA GLY A 363 15.05 -4.73 -8.22
C GLY A 363 14.06 -3.63 -7.84
N TRP A 364 14.50 -2.37 -7.90
CA TRP A 364 13.66 -1.21 -7.64
C TRP A 364 12.50 -1.14 -8.64
N TYR A 365 12.78 -1.26 -9.95
CA TYR A 365 11.74 -1.29 -10.98
C TYR A 365 10.69 -2.37 -10.72
N LEU A 366 11.11 -3.58 -10.36
CA LEU A 366 10.18 -4.66 -10.03
C LEU A 366 9.38 -4.32 -8.77
N GLY A 367 10.01 -3.81 -7.72
CA GLY A 367 9.34 -3.39 -6.49
C GLY A 367 8.25 -2.34 -6.73
N ASP A 368 8.49 -1.41 -7.66
CA ASP A 368 7.53 -0.37 -8.01
C ASP A 368 6.29 -0.96 -8.71
N SER A 369 6.50 -1.97 -9.57
CA SER A 369 5.40 -2.67 -10.26
C SER A 369 4.45 -3.37 -9.28
N PHE A 370 4.97 -3.91 -8.17
CA PHE A 370 4.16 -4.53 -7.12
C PHE A 370 3.32 -3.52 -6.33
N GLN A 371 3.73 -2.25 -6.29
CA GLN A 371 3.03 -1.20 -5.57
C GLN A 371 1.94 -0.53 -6.40
N HIS A 372 2.16 -0.39 -7.71
CA HIS A 372 1.26 0.31 -8.63
C HIS A 372 0.34 -0.63 -9.42
N GLY A 373 0.57 -1.95 -9.36
CA GLY A 373 -0.30 -2.97 -9.96
C GLY A 373 -1.48 -3.35 -9.06
N ARG A 374 -2.51 -2.49 -8.97
CA ARG A 374 -3.90 -2.86 -8.60
C ARG A 374 -4.93 -1.99 -9.28
#